data_AF-A0A2G0YVD3-F1
#
_entry.id   AF-A0A2G0YVD3-F1
#
_cell.length_a   1.000
_cell.length_b   1.000
_cell.length_c   1.000
_cell.angle_alpha   90.00
_cell.angle_beta   90.00
_cell.angle_gamma   90.00
#
_symmetry.space_group_name_H-M   'P 1'
#
loop_
_entity.id
_entity.type
_entity.pdbx_description
1 polymer ?
#
loop_
_entity_poly.entity_id
_entity_poly.type
_entity_poly.pdbx_seq_one_letter_code
_entity_poly.pdbx_strand_id
1 'polypeptide(L)'
;MRTLQTGDRPTRLAQALAEFGRIEKTLHTLTYIDDESKRRATLVQLNRGEGRHSLARAVFHGKRGELRQRYREGQEDQLGALGLVVNIIVLWNTLYMTAAVERLKQHGYPVKDEDLAWLSPLIYGHINMLGRYSFAVPDEVARGELRPLHNPDDD
;
A
#
# COMPACT_ATOMS: atom_id res chain seq x y z
N MET A 1 -1.56 -30.80 -2.51
CA MET A 1 -1.60 -31.98 -1.62
C MET A 1 -2.36 -33.11 -2.31
N ARG A 2 -1.67 -34.05 -2.97
CA ARG A 2 -2.28 -35.25 -3.58
C ARG A 2 -2.53 -36.38 -2.55
N THR A 3 -2.12 -36.19 -1.30
CA THR A 3 -2.16 -37.20 -0.23
C THR A 3 -3.50 -37.31 0.50
N LEU A 4 -4.41 -36.34 0.33
CA LEU A 4 -5.71 -36.29 1.00
C LEU A 4 -6.91 -36.52 0.05
N GLN A 5 -6.63 -36.76 -1.22
CA GLN A 5 -7.62 -37.01 -2.26
C GLN A 5 -7.48 -38.44 -2.79
N THR A 6 -8.60 -39.13 -2.99
CA THR A 6 -8.67 -40.41 -3.69
C THR A 6 -9.38 -40.16 -5.02
N GLY A 7 -8.61 -40.06 -6.10
CA GLY A 7 -9.13 -39.55 -7.38
C GLY A 7 -9.68 -38.14 -7.22
N ASP A 8 -10.91 -37.89 -7.66
CA ASP A 8 -11.60 -36.60 -7.51
C ASP A 8 -12.36 -36.45 -6.19
N ARG A 9 -12.37 -37.47 -5.31
CA ARG A 9 -13.11 -37.42 -4.05
C ARG A 9 -12.18 -37.18 -2.86
N PRO A 10 -12.54 -36.28 -1.93
CA PRO A 10 -11.80 -36.14 -0.69
C PRO A 10 -11.92 -37.41 0.15
N THR A 11 -10.82 -37.83 0.77
CA THR A 11 -10.83 -38.93 1.75
C THR A 11 -11.68 -38.57 2.97
N ARG A 12 -12.10 -39.56 3.76
CA ARG A 12 -12.82 -39.30 5.04
C ARG A 12 -11.99 -38.44 5.99
N LEU A 13 -10.67 -38.62 6.01
CA LEU A 13 -9.77 -37.76 6.78
C LEU A 13 -9.78 -36.32 6.27
N ALA A 14 -9.75 -36.11 4.95
CA ALA A 14 -9.84 -34.78 4.35
C ALA A 14 -11.18 -34.11 4.65
N GLN A 15 -12.28 -34.87 4.64
CA GLN A 15 -13.60 -34.37 5.04
C GLN A 15 -13.62 -33.96 6.51
N ALA A 16 -13.08 -34.79 7.42
CA ALA A 16 -12.99 -34.47 8.84
C ALA A 16 -12.15 -33.20 9.09
N LEU A 17 -11.02 -33.05 8.41
CA LEU A 17 -10.20 -31.83 8.46
C LEU A 17 -10.93 -30.60 7.90
N ALA A 18 -11.72 -30.77 6.84
CA ALA A 18 -12.53 -29.70 6.29
C ALA A 18 -13.64 -29.25 7.26
N GLU A 19 -14.32 -30.19 7.93
CA GLU A 19 -15.30 -29.86 8.97
C GLU A 19 -14.65 -29.15 10.17
N PHE A 20 -13.48 -29.61 10.60
CA PHE A 20 -12.72 -28.93 11.63
C PHE A 20 -12.38 -27.49 11.23
N GLY A 21 -11.90 -27.28 9.99
CA GLY A 21 -11.65 -25.95 9.45
C GLY A 21 -12.90 -25.07 9.35
N ARG A 22 -14.10 -25.65 9.16
CA ARG A 22 -15.37 -24.90 9.19
C ARG A 22 -15.68 -24.37 10.58
N ILE A 23 -15.35 -25.09 11.65
CA ILE A 23 -15.55 -24.61 13.03
C ILE A 23 -14.74 -23.31 13.24
N GLU A 24 -13.45 -23.33 12.93
CA GLU A 24 -12.58 -22.15 13.02
C GLU A 24 -13.06 -21.00 12.14
N LYS A 25 -13.50 -21.28 10.91
CA LYS A 25 -14.04 -20.25 10.01
C LYS A 25 -15.32 -19.62 10.56
N THR A 26 -16.21 -20.43 11.14
CA THR A 26 -17.45 -19.95 11.76
C THR A 26 -17.15 -19.09 12.98
N LEU A 27 -16.28 -19.55 13.88
CA LEU A 27 -15.82 -18.77 15.03
C LEU A 27 -15.21 -17.44 14.58
N HIS A 28 -14.29 -17.47 13.61
CA HIS A 28 -13.69 -16.25 13.06
C HIS A 28 -14.74 -15.27 12.53
N THR A 29 -15.72 -15.77 11.76
CA THR A 29 -16.78 -14.95 11.14
C THR A 29 -17.69 -14.33 12.20
N LEU A 30 -18.12 -15.11 13.19
CA LEU A 30 -18.94 -14.61 14.30
C LEU A 30 -18.19 -13.54 15.09
N THR A 31 -16.92 -13.78 15.45
CA THR A 31 -16.11 -12.77 16.14
C THR A 31 -15.89 -11.53 15.28
N TYR A 32 -15.70 -11.67 13.96
CA TYR A 32 -15.51 -10.51 13.07
C TYR A 32 -16.75 -9.62 12.96
N ILE A 33 -17.95 -10.22 13.02
CA ILE A 33 -19.21 -9.50 13.00
C ILE A 33 -19.44 -8.77 14.35
N ASP A 34 -19.21 -9.47 15.45
CA ASP A 34 -19.47 -8.98 16.81
C ASP A 34 -18.45 -7.95 17.30
N ASP A 35 -17.15 -8.19 17.07
CA ASP A 35 -16.07 -7.33 17.55
C ASP A 35 -15.70 -6.25 16.52
N GLU A 36 -16.13 -5.02 16.81
CA GLU A 36 -15.77 -3.84 16.01
C GLU A 36 -14.26 -3.58 15.93
N SER A 37 -13.53 -3.78 17.01
CA SER A 37 -12.08 -3.54 17.05
C SER A 37 -11.34 -4.50 16.13
N LYS A 38 -11.72 -5.78 16.16
CA LYS A 38 -11.20 -6.81 15.23
C LYS A 38 -11.52 -6.46 13.77
N ARG A 39 -12.74 -6.00 13.50
CA ARG A 39 -13.14 -5.57 12.15
C ARG A 39 -12.33 -4.37 11.66
N ARG A 40 -12.19 -3.33 12.50
CA ARG A 40 -11.38 -2.15 12.18
C ARG A 40 -9.92 -2.52 11.92
N ALA A 41 -9.31 -3.35 12.77
CA ALA A 41 -7.93 -3.80 12.58
C ALA A 41 -7.73 -4.56 11.24
N THR A 42 -8.69 -5.43 10.90
CA THR A 42 -8.69 -6.17 9.62
C THR A 42 -8.80 -5.21 8.43
N LEU A 43 -9.71 -4.24 8.49
CA LEU A 43 -9.88 -3.22 7.44
C LEU A 43 -8.63 -2.35 7.27
N VAL A 44 -7.96 -1.98 8.35
CA VAL A 44 -6.70 -1.21 8.28
C VAL A 44 -5.63 -1.98 7.48
N GLN A 45 -5.48 -3.28 7.73
CA GLN A 45 -4.54 -4.12 6.95
C GLN A 45 -4.96 -4.25 5.49
N LEU A 46 -6.26 -4.45 5.24
CA LEU A 46 -6.79 -4.53 3.87
C LEU A 46 -6.53 -3.24 3.10
N ASN A 47 -6.87 -2.09 3.69
CA ASN A 47 -6.66 -0.76 3.10
C ASN A 47 -5.19 -0.49 2.79
N ARG A 48 -4.26 -0.96 3.62
CA ARG A 48 -2.82 -0.85 3.35
C ARG A 48 -2.41 -1.64 2.10
N GLY A 49 -2.91 -2.87 1.96
CA GLY A 49 -2.69 -3.69 0.77
C GLY A 49 -3.30 -3.07 -0.49
N GLU A 50 -4.57 -2.68 -0.41
CA GLU A 50 -5.29 -2.03 -1.51
C GLU A 50 -4.64 -0.71 -1.93
N GLY A 51 -4.22 0.12 -0.97
CA GLY A 51 -3.51 1.36 -1.24
C GLY A 51 -2.20 1.13 -1.98
N ARG A 52 -1.40 0.13 -1.56
CA ARG A 52 -0.16 -0.25 -2.28
C ARG A 52 -0.45 -0.74 -3.69
N HIS A 53 -1.50 -1.55 -3.87
CA HIS A 53 -1.89 -2.02 -5.20
C HIS A 53 -2.45 -0.90 -6.08
N SER A 54 -3.14 0.07 -5.50
CA SER A 54 -3.64 1.25 -6.22
C SER A 54 -2.48 2.12 -6.69
N LEU A 55 -1.52 2.41 -5.80
CA LEU A 55 -0.29 3.12 -6.13
C LEU A 55 0.52 2.39 -7.22
N ALA A 56 0.73 1.08 -7.07
CA ALA A 56 1.44 0.29 -8.06
C ALA A 56 0.77 0.33 -9.45
N ARG A 57 -0.57 0.30 -9.49
CA ARG A 57 -1.33 0.47 -10.75
C ARG A 57 -1.19 1.87 -11.35
N ALA A 58 -1.16 2.90 -10.52
CA ALA A 58 -0.94 4.28 -10.97
C ALA A 58 0.48 4.48 -11.55
N VAL A 59 1.49 3.92 -10.89
CA VAL A 59 2.88 3.93 -11.40
C VAL A 59 2.97 3.13 -12.71
N PHE A 60 2.39 1.93 -12.74
CA PHE A 60 2.37 1.05 -13.90
C PHE A 60 1.21 1.37 -14.87
N HIS A 61 0.94 2.65 -15.12
CA HIS A 61 -0.18 3.12 -15.93
C HIS A 61 -0.19 2.57 -17.38
N GLY A 62 0.96 2.14 -17.91
CA GLY A 62 1.07 1.45 -19.19
C GLY A 62 0.29 0.12 -19.19
N LYS A 63 -0.47 -0.15 -20.26
CA LYS A 63 -1.31 -1.37 -20.40
C LYS A 63 -2.36 -1.56 -19.26
N ARG A 64 -2.92 -0.47 -18.71
CA ARG A 64 -3.95 -0.48 -17.65
C ARG A 64 -3.47 -1.10 -16.32
N GLY A 65 -2.18 -1.06 -16.00
CA GLY A 65 -1.68 -1.70 -14.77
C GLY A 65 -1.47 -3.21 -14.88
N GLU A 66 -1.57 -3.79 -16.08
CA GLU A 66 -1.40 -5.23 -16.29
C GLU A 66 -0.01 -5.59 -16.82
N LEU A 67 0.68 -6.48 -16.08
CA LEU A 67 1.95 -7.05 -16.50
C LEU A 67 1.74 -8.10 -17.59
N ARG A 68 1.92 -7.70 -18.85
CA ARG A 68 1.87 -8.62 -20.00
C ARG A 68 3.27 -8.80 -20.57
N GLN A 69 4.04 -9.72 -19.97
CA GLN A 69 5.34 -10.15 -20.46
C GLN A 69 5.38 -11.67 -20.64
N ARG A 70 5.98 -12.15 -21.74
CA ARG A 70 5.91 -13.55 -22.17
C ARG A 70 6.80 -14.51 -21.38
N TYR A 71 7.86 -13.98 -20.73
CA TYR A 71 8.87 -14.74 -19.99
C TYR A 71 8.88 -14.35 -18.51
N ARG A 72 9.12 -15.33 -17.64
CA ARG A 72 9.11 -15.18 -16.18
C ARG A 72 10.19 -14.22 -15.67
N GLU A 73 11.42 -14.32 -16.20
CA GLU A 73 12.53 -13.45 -15.80
C GLU A 73 12.23 -11.97 -16.13
N GLY A 74 11.68 -11.70 -17.32
CA GLY A 74 11.21 -10.36 -17.69
C GLY A 74 9.99 -9.86 -16.89
N GLN A 75 9.21 -10.74 -16.26
CA GLN A 75 8.17 -10.35 -15.31
C GLN A 75 8.78 -9.98 -13.95
N GLU A 76 9.78 -10.74 -13.49
CA GLU A 76 10.47 -10.51 -12.22
C GLU A 76 11.22 -9.18 -12.23
N ASP A 77 11.93 -8.84 -13.32
CA ASP A 77 12.61 -7.54 -13.47
C ASP A 77 11.62 -6.36 -13.45
N GLN A 78 10.50 -6.48 -14.17
CA GLN A 78 9.47 -5.44 -14.20
C GLN A 78 8.79 -5.26 -12.84
N LEU A 79 8.52 -6.35 -12.13
CA LEU A 79 7.98 -6.31 -10.77
C LEU A 79 8.99 -5.73 -9.77
N GLY A 80 10.28 -6.05 -9.93
CA GLY A 80 11.37 -5.48 -9.13
C GLY A 80 11.47 -3.97 -9.31
N ALA A 81 11.54 -3.51 -10.56
CA ALA A 81 11.59 -2.08 -10.89
C ALA A 81 10.33 -1.34 -10.41
N LEU A 82 9.14 -1.92 -10.62
CA LEU A 82 7.88 -1.35 -10.11
C LEU A 82 7.89 -1.25 -8.58
N GLY A 83 8.34 -2.31 -7.90
CA GLY A 83 8.47 -2.34 -6.45
C GLY A 83 9.42 -1.26 -5.93
N LEU A 84 10.54 -1.05 -6.61
CA LEU A 84 11.50 0.01 -6.29
C LEU A 84 10.87 1.40 -6.41
N VAL A 85 10.21 1.71 -7.53
CA VAL A 85 9.56 3.01 -7.75
C VAL A 85 8.46 3.27 -6.73
N VAL A 86 7.61 2.27 -6.45
CA VAL A 86 6.57 2.36 -5.42
C VAL A 86 7.18 2.67 -4.04
N ASN A 87 8.28 1.99 -3.68
CA ASN A 87 8.95 2.24 -2.40
C ASN A 87 9.60 3.63 -2.35
N ILE A 88 10.17 4.13 -3.45
CA ILE A 88 10.72 5.49 -3.55
C ILE A 88 9.61 6.53 -3.33
N ILE A 89 8.44 6.34 -3.94
CA ILE A 89 7.29 7.23 -3.74
C ILE A 89 6.83 7.22 -2.27
N VAL A 90 6.72 6.03 -1.66
CA VAL A 90 6.35 5.91 -0.24
C VAL A 90 7.37 6.62 0.66
N LEU A 91 8.65 6.48 0.37
CA LEU A 91 9.71 7.18 1.12
C LEU A 91 9.59 8.70 0.95
N TRP A 92 9.44 9.18 -0.28
CA TRP A 92 9.23 10.59 -0.58
C TRP A 92 8.03 11.16 0.19
N ASN A 93 6.88 10.50 0.10
CA ASN A 93 5.68 10.90 0.83
C ASN A 93 5.92 10.95 2.33
N THR A 94 6.58 9.93 2.90
CA THR A 94 6.87 9.89 4.33
C THR A 94 7.73 11.08 4.77
N LEU A 95 8.77 11.41 4.01
CA LEU A 95 9.64 12.56 4.30
C LEU A 95 8.88 13.89 4.26
N TYR A 96 8.12 14.14 3.18
CA TYR A 96 7.39 15.39 3.03
C TYR A 96 6.20 15.52 3.97
N MET A 97 5.50 14.42 4.28
CA MET A 97 4.45 14.41 5.31
C MET A 97 5.03 14.74 6.69
N THR A 98 6.21 14.22 7.02
CA THR A 98 6.90 14.55 8.28
C THR A 98 7.25 16.03 8.33
N ALA A 99 7.86 16.57 7.27
CA ALA A 99 8.18 17.99 7.18
C ALA A 99 6.92 18.88 7.26
N ALA A 100 5.80 18.46 6.65
CA ALA A 100 4.53 19.18 6.72
C ALA A 100 3.95 19.18 8.14
N VAL A 101 4.00 18.04 8.84
CA VAL A 101 3.57 17.93 10.24
C VAL A 101 4.43 18.81 11.16
N GLU A 102 5.75 18.83 10.96
CA GLU A 102 6.66 19.69 11.72
C GLU A 102 6.36 21.17 11.49
N ARG A 103 6.15 21.58 10.23
CA ARG A 103 5.75 22.96 9.90
C ARG A 103 4.43 23.34 10.57
N LEU A 104 3.41 22.46 10.54
CA LEU A 104 2.14 22.69 11.22
C LEU A 104 2.32 22.90 12.74
N LYS A 105 3.12 22.05 13.38
CA LYS A 105 3.46 22.20 14.81
C LYS A 105 4.16 23.53 15.10
N GLN A 106 5.10 23.94 14.26
CA GLN A 106 5.81 25.23 14.39
C GLN A 106 4.88 26.44 14.26
N HIS A 107 3.83 26.34 13.44
CA HIS A 107 2.83 27.40 13.27
C HIS A 107 1.73 27.37 14.35
N GLY A 108 1.87 26.52 15.38
CA GLY A 108 0.93 26.42 16.49
C GLY A 108 -0.34 25.64 16.18
N TYR A 109 -0.40 24.92 15.05
CA TYR A 109 -1.55 24.07 14.74
C TYR A 109 -1.58 22.84 15.67
N PRO A 110 -2.74 22.51 16.27
CA PRO A 110 -2.84 21.37 17.19
C PRO A 110 -2.82 20.05 16.42
N VAL A 111 -1.64 19.45 16.29
CA VAL A 111 -1.47 18.11 15.71
C VAL A 111 -1.59 17.05 16.80
N LYS A 112 -2.66 16.24 16.75
CA LYS A 112 -2.87 15.14 17.70
C LYS A 112 -2.17 13.87 17.23
N ASP A 113 -1.59 13.11 18.16
CA ASP A 113 -0.93 11.84 17.83
C ASP A 113 -1.89 10.80 17.28
N GLU A 114 -3.16 10.86 17.69
CA GLU A 114 -4.25 10.05 17.14
C GLU A 114 -4.41 10.26 15.65
N ASP A 115 -4.33 11.50 15.16
CA ASP A 115 -4.46 11.83 13.74
C ASP A 115 -3.25 11.33 12.93
N LEU A 116 -2.05 11.40 13.52
CA LEU A 116 -0.82 10.88 12.92
C LEU A 116 -0.87 9.38 12.70
N ALA A 117 -1.52 8.63 13.60
CA ALA A 117 -1.67 7.18 13.48
C ALA A 117 -2.49 6.75 12.26
N TRP A 118 -3.32 7.65 11.70
CA TRP A 118 -4.14 7.39 10.52
C TRP A 118 -3.48 7.79 9.19
N LEU A 119 -2.32 8.44 9.24
CA LEU A 119 -1.63 8.87 8.03
C LEU A 119 -1.14 7.68 7.20
N SER A 120 -1.34 7.78 5.88
CA SER A 120 -0.86 6.79 4.92
C SER A 120 0.03 7.45 3.87
N PRO A 121 1.29 7.00 3.72
CA PRO A 121 2.20 7.51 2.69
C PRO A 121 1.91 6.93 1.30
N LEU A 122 0.78 6.26 1.10
CA LEU A 122 0.40 5.62 -0.17
C LEU A 122 -0.39 6.56 -1.10
N ILE A 123 -0.54 7.84 -0.73
CA ILE A 123 -1.18 8.84 -1.57
C ILE A 123 -0.32 9.18 -2.80
N TYR A 124 -0.96 9.46 -3.93
CA TYR A 124 -0.22 9.78 -5.18
C TYR A 124 -0.92 10.80 -6.07
N GLY A 125 -1.99 11.45 -5.60
CA GLY A 125 -2.69 12.47 -6.38
C GLY A 125 -1.82 13.68 -6.73
N HIS A 126 -0.79 13.96 -5.92
CA HIS A 126 0.16 15.05 -6.13
C HIS A 126 1.35 14.67 -7.04
N ILE A 127 1.43 13.41 -7.50
CA ILE A 127 2.54 12.93 -8.32
C ILE A 127 2.08 12.86 -9.75
N ASN A 128 2.75 13.61 -10.62
CA ASN A 128 2.50 13.51 -12.05
C ASN A 128 3.12 12.22 -12.60
N MET A 129 2.29 11.28 -13.08
CA MET A 129 2.73 10.02 -13.70
C MET A 129 2.79 10.10 -15.24
N LEU A 130 2.25 11.15 -15.84
CA LEU A 130 2.07 11.29 -17.29
C LEU A 130 2.64 12.61 -17.83
N GLY A 131 3.12 12.58 -19.07
CA GLY A 131 3.57 13.78 -19.77
C GLY A 131 5.09 13.99 -19.72
N ARG A 132 5.52 15.25 -19.74
CA ARG A 132 6.94 15.61 -19.82
C ARG A 132 7.48 15.94 -18.43
N TYR A 133 8.61 15.33 -18.11
CA TYR A 133 9.36 15.60 -16.90
C TYR A 133 10.49 16.57 -17.23
N SER A 134 10.59 17.65 -16.44
CA SER A 134 11.79 18.49 -16.40
C SER A 134 12.56 18.15 -15.13
N PHE A 135 13.79 17.70 -15.29
CA PHE A 135 14.67 17.35 -14.18
C PHE A 135 15.62 18.52 -13.92
N ALA A 136 15.08 19.57 -13.29
CA ALA A 136 15.90 20.56 -12.62
C ALA A 136 16.07 20.12 -11.16
N VAL A 137 17.31 19.96 -10.71
CA VAL A 137 17.63 19.69 -9.31
C VAL A 137 18.07 21.02 -8.71
N PRO A 138 17.26 21.67 -7.86
CA PRO A 138 17.69 22.87 -7.14
C PRO A 138 18.92 22.57 -6.28
N ASP A 139 19.80 23.55 -6.09
CA ASP A 139 21.03 23.39 -5.31
C ASP A 139 20.77 22.90 -3.87
N GLU A 140 19.65 23.32 -3.28
CA GLU A 140 19.15 22.85 -1.99
C GLU A 140 18.98 21.32 -1.97
N VAL A 141 18.31 20.77 -2.98
CA VAL A 141 18.10 19.32 -3.12
C VAL A 141 19.42 18.60 -3.39
N ALA A 142 20.33 19.23 -4.15
CA ALA A 142 21.67 18.68 -4.38
C ALA A 142 22.52 18.61 -3.09
N ARG A 143 22.28 19.50 -2.13
CA ARG A 143 22.87 19.45 -0.78
C ARG A 143 22.17 18.48 0.18
N GLY A 144 21.07 17.85 -0.25
CA GLY A 144 20.27 16.93 0.55
C GLY A 144 19.15 17.60 1.36
N GLU A 145 18.86 18.88 1.11
CA GLU A 145 17.73 19.58 1.72
C GLU A 145 16.40 19.20 1.01
N LEU A 146 15.29 19.36 1.73
CA LEU A 146 13.96 19.15 1.15
C LEU A 146 13.56 20.36 0.29
N ARG A 147 12.77 20.10 -0.75
CA ARG A 147 12.13 21.20 -1.51
C ARG A 147 11.18 21.96 -0.58
N PRO A 148 11.02 23.28 -0.79
CA PRO A 148 10.03 24.06 -0.06
C PRO A 148 8.63 23.44 -0.18
N LEU A 149 7.91 23.39 0.95
CA LEU A 149 6.51 22.97 0.96
C LEU A 149 5.65 24.03 0.29
N HIS A 150 4.77 23.61 -0.61
CA HIS A 150 3.77 24.47 -1.24
C HIS A 150 2.84 25.07 -0.18
N ASN A 151 2.64 26.39 -0.25
CA ASN A 151 1.67 27.10 0.57
C ASN A 151 0.38 27.29 -0.24
N PRO A 152 -0.77 26.76 0.22
CA PRO A 152 -2.02 26.89 -0.52
C PRO A 152 -2.54 28.33 -0.62
N ASP A 153 -2.02 29.26 0.18
CA ASP A 153 -2.36 30.68 0.12
C ASP A 153 -1.57 31.47 -0.95
N ASP A 154 -0.58 30.83 -1.60
CA ASP A 154 0.27 31.48 -2.62
C ASP A 154 -0.33 31.40 -4.04
N ASP A 155 -1.51 30.80 -4.22
CA ASP A 155 -2.26 30.66 -5.49
C ASP A 155 -3.53 31.54 -5.57
#